data_AF-A0A9D6QW83-F1
#
_entry.id   AF-A0A9D6QW83-F1
#
_cell.length_a   1.000
_cell.length_b   1.000
_cell.length_c   1.000
_cell.angle_alpha   90.00
_cell.angle_beta   90.00
_cell.angle_gamma   90.00
#
_symmetry.space_group_name_H-M   'P 1'
#
loop_
_entity.id
_entity.type
_entity.pdbx_description
1 polymer ?
#
loop_
_entity_poly.entity_id
_entity_poly.type
_entity_poly.pdbx_seq_one_letter_code
_entity_poly.pdbx_strand_id
1 'polypeptide(L)'
;MLDLKKLIRAVPDFPKPGILFYDITTLLKDPQGLHELIIRLAARYENNRPDVVVGIEARGFVFGPALAFRLGVGFVPVRKPKKLPSEKVSVTYDLEYGADSLEIHKDAIQPGQR
;
A
#
# COMPACT_ATOMS: atom_id res chain seq x y z
N MET A 1 23.56 -7.35 -1.60
CA MET A 1 22.12 -7.01 -1.65
C MET A 1 21.90 -5.78 -0.77
N LEU A 2 21.28 -4.72 -1.29
CA LEU A 2 21.06 -3.47 -0.54
C LEU A 2 20.21 -3.74 0.71
N ASP A 3 20.65 -3.26 1.87
CA ASP A 3 19.88 -3.39 3.11
C ASP A 3 18.85 -2.28 3.21
N LEU A 4 17.63 -2.57 2.71
CA LEU A 4 16.52 -1.62 2.70
C LEU A 4 16.16 -1.12 4.11
N LYS A 5 16.36 -1.93 5.15
CA LYS A 5 16.02 -1.55 6.52
C LYS A 5 16.89 -0.39 7.01
N LYS A 6 18.15 -0.32 6.59
CA LYS A 6 19.05 0.80 6.93
C LYS A 6 18.65 2.13 6.31
N LEU A 7 17.83 2.10 5.25
CA LEU A 7 17.32 3.31 4.61
C LEU A 7 16.06 3.84 5.29
N ILE A 8 15.51 3.12 6.28
CA ILE A 8 14.31 3.55 7.02
C ILE A 8 14.75 4.27 8.28
N ARG A 9 14.30 5.52 8.42
CA ARG A 9 14.48 6.32 9.63
C ARG A 9 13.54 5.86 10.73
N ALA A 10 14.10 5.60 11.91
CA ALA A 10 13.32 5.41 13.12
C ALA A 10 13.07 6.77 13.81
N VAL A 11 11.83 7.05 14.19
CA VAL A 11 11.41 8.26 14.89
C VAL A 11 10.81 7.85 16.23
N PRO A 12 11.53 8.00 17.35
CA PRO A 12 11.00 7.66 18.66
C PRO A 12 9.88 8.63 19.07
N ASP A 13 8.98 8.15 19.93
CA ASP A 13 7.90 8.91 20.58
C ASP A 13 6.91 9.59 19.63
N PHE A 14 6.66 8.97 18.47
CA PHE A 14 5.69 9.45 17.49
C PHE A 14 4.66 8.36 17.13
N PRO A 15 3.35 8.69 17.01
CA PRO A 15 2.72 10.01 17.27
C PRO A 15 2.48 10.31 18.76
N LYS A 16 2.77 9.35 19.65
CA LYS A 16 2.67 9.48 21.10
C LYS A 16 3.89 8.84 21.78
N PRO A 17 4.25 9.25 23.01
CA PRO A 17 5.36 8.66 23.76
C PRO A 17 5.26 7.12 23.84
N GLY A 18 6.41 6.45 23.74
CA GLY A 18 6.53 5.00 23.78
C GLY A 18 6.36 4.28 22.44
N ILE A 19 6.07 4.99 21.34
CA ILE A 19 5.98 4.41 19.99
C ILE A 19 7.25 4.70 19.18
N LEU A 20 7.89 3.66 18.64
CA LEU A 20 8.93 3.81 17.63
C LEU A 20 8.30 3.79 16.23
N PHE A 21 8.21 4.95 15.58
CA PHE A 21 7.65 5.08 14.24
C PHE A 21 8.71 4.83 13.17
N TYR A 22 8.37 4.03 12.16
CA TYR A 22 9.23 3.76 11.01
C TYR A 22 8.86 4.67 9.84
N ASP A 23 9.65 5.72 9.65
CA ASP A 23 9.48 6.67 8.58
C ASP A 23 10.14 6.18 7.28
N ILE A 24 9.33 5.52 6.46
CA ILE A 24 9.69 4.99 5.14
C ILE A 24 10.04 6.06 4.11
N THR A 25 9.75 7.35 4.34
CA THR A 25 10.01 8.40 3.33
C THR A 25 11.48 8.55 2.98
N THR A 26 12.36 8.18 3.92
CA THR A 26 13.82 8.14 3.73
C THR A 26 14.28 7.04 2.79
N LEU A 27 13.61 5.88 2.80
CA LEU A 27 13.80 4.84 1.79
C LEU A 27 13.25 5.29 0.45
N LEU A 28 12.06 5.90 0.44
CA LEU A 28 11.37 6.30 -0.78
C LEU A 28 12.11 7.37 -1.60
N LYS A 29 12.83 8.29 -0.92
CA LYS A 29 13.65 9.31 -1.60
C LYS A 29 14.97 8.76 -2.14
N ASP A 30 15.41 7.59 -1.69
CA ASP A 30 16.62 6.94 -2.19
C ASP A 30 16.30 6.22 -3.51
N PRO A 31 16.94 6.59 -4.64
CA PRO A 31 16.59 6.04 -5.95
C PRO A 31 16.84 4.53 -6.03
N GLN A 32 17.91 4.03 -5.41
CA GLN A 32 18.20 2.60 -5.38
C GLN A 32 17.29 1.86 -4.41
N GLY A 33 17.00 2.47 -3.26
CA GLY A 33 16.10 1.93 -2.24
C GLY A 33 14.69 1.71 -2.77
N LEU A 34 14.10 2.71 -3.42
CA LEU A 34 12.78 2.58 -4.04
C LEU A 34 12.77 1.52 -5.15
N HIS A 35 13.76 1.56 -6.05
CA HIS A 35 13.83 0.63 -7.17
C HIS A 35 13.95 -0.83 -6.69
N GLU A 36 14.87 -1.08 -5.76
CA GLU A 36 15.14 -2.39 -5.21
C GLU A 36 13.95 -2.92 -4.39
N LEU A 37 13.25 -2.03 -3.67
CA LEU A 37 12.02 -2.39 -2.97
C LEU A 37 10.97 -2.95 -3.93
N ILE A 38 10.70 -2.26 -5.04
CA ILE A 38 9.69 -2.69 -6.01
C ILE A 38 10.12 -3.97 -6.72
N ILE A 39 11.41 -4.12 -7.08
CA ILE A 39 11.94 -5.35 -7.65
C ILE A 39 11.71 -6.54 -6.72
N ARG A 40 12.12 -6.42 -5.45
CA ARG A 40 11.98 -7.52 -4.47
C ARG A 40 10.52 -7.85 -4.20
N LEU A 41 9.67 -6.83 -4.15
CA LEU A 41 8.24 -7.03 -3.93
C LEU A 41 7.61 -7.77 -5.11
N ALA A 42 7.94 -7.38 -6.35
CA ALA A 42 7.47 -8.04 -7.56
C ALA A 42 7.99 -9.48 -7.69
N ALA A 43 9.26 -9.72 -7.35
CA ALA A 43 9.88 -11.04 -7.42
C ALA A 43 9.11 -12.11 -6.60
N ARG A 44 8.48 -11.71 -5.48
CA ARG A 44 7.65 -12.59 -4.66
C ARG A 44 6.44 -13.17 -5.41
N TYR A 45 5.99 -12.50 -6.47
CA TYR A 45 4.80 -12.86 -7.23
C TYR A 45 5.12 -13.38 -8.64
N GLU A 46 6.39 -13.63 -8.97
CA GLU A 46 6.77 -14.11 -10.32
C GLU A 46 6.13 -15.45 -10.67
N ASN A 47 6.03 -16.38 -9.71
CA ASN A 47 5.44 -17.70 -9.90
C ASN A 47 3.94 -17.76 -9.60
N ASN A 48 3.36 -16.67 -9.11
CA ASN A 48 1.95 -16.57 -8.77
C ASN A 48 1.50 -15.11 -8.92
N ARG A 49 1.38 -14.68 -10.18
CA ARG A 49 1.06 -13.30 -10.52
C ARG A 49 -0.40 -13.01 -10.16
N PRO A 50 -0.70 -11.94 -9.39
CA PRO A 50 -2.07 -11.53 -9.14
C PRO A 50 -2.67 -10.92 -10.40
N ASP A 51 -4.00 -10.96 -10.52
CA ASP A 51 -4.72 -10.33 -11.64
C ASP A 51 -4.85 -8.81 -11.46
N VAL A 52 -4.75 -8.34 -10.22
CA VAL A 52 -4.92 -6.93 -9.84
C VAL A 52 -4.17 -6.64 -8.54
N VAL A 53 -3.64 -5.42 -8.40
CA VAL A 53 -3.07 -4.93 -7.15
C VAL A 53 -4.01 -3.92 -6.52
N VAL A 54 -4.43 -4.20 -5.28
CA VAL A 54 -5.25 -3.28 -4.49
C VAL A 54 -4.37 -2.51 -3.52
N GLY A 55 -4.48 -1.18 -3.50
CA GLY A 55 -3.77 -0.31 -2.55
C GLY A 55 -4.73 0.41 -1.62
N ILE A 56 -4.39 0.53 -0.34
CA ILE A 56 -5.13 1.34 0.63
C ILE A 56 -4.48 2.73 0.74
N GLU A 57 -5.29 3.78 0.74
CA GLU A 57 -4.78 5.14 0.83
C GLU A 57 -4.09 5.46 2.18
N ALA A 58 -3.20 6.44 2.25
CA ALA A 58 -2.54 7.11 1.12
C ALA A 58 -1.20 6.45 0.80
N ARG A 59 -0.47 5.97 1.82
CA ARG A 59 0.89 5.44 1.66
C ARG A 59 0.94 4.16 0.83
N GLY A 60 -0.14 3.35 0.81
CA GLY A 60 -0.23 2.21 -0.08
C GLY A 60 -0.19 2.59 -1.56
N PHE A 61 -0.55 3.84 -1.92
CA PHE A 61 -0.48 4.33 -3.30
C PHE A 61 0.94 4.67 -3.76
N VAL A 62 1.92 4.67 -2.86
CA VAL A 62 3.33 4.78 -3.25
C VAL A 62 3.84 3.46 -3.85
N PHE A 63 3.38 2.33 -3.30
CA PHE A 63 3.87 1.01 -3.66
C PHE A 63 2.96 0.29 -4.64
N GLY A 64 1.64 0.34 -4.41
CA GLY A 64 0.64 -0.41 -5.15
C GLY A 64 0.69 -0.17 -6.66
N PRO A 65 0.59 1.08 -7.13
CA PRO A 65 0.70 1.40 -8.56
C PRO A 65 2.04 1.00 -9.17
N ALA A 66 3.15 1.22 -8.45
CA ALA A 66 4.49 0.85 -8.92
C ALA A 66 4.65 -0.67 -9.06
N LEU A 67 4.11 -1.43 -8.10
CA LEU A 67 4.07 -2.89 -8.16
C LEU A 67 3.15 -3.39 -9.28
N ALA A 68 1.95 -2.82 -9.41
CA ALA A 68 1.00 -3.16 -10.47
C ALA A 68 1.62 -2.96 -11.85
N PHE A 69 2.28 -1.80 -12.05
CA PHE A 69 3.04 -1.50 -13.25
C PHE A 69 4.13 -2.54 -13.51
N ARG A 70 4.94 -2.88 -12.49
CA ARG A 70 6.03 -3.86 -12.61
C ARG A 70 5.54 -5.27 -12.97
N LEU A 71 4.38 -5.67 -12.43
CA LEU A 71 3.74 -6.95 -12.69
C LEU A 71 2.91 -6.96 -13.98
N GLY A 72 2.65 -5.80 -14.59
CA GLY A 72 1.84 -5.66 -15.80
C GLY A 72 0.35 -5.92 -15.55
N VAL A 73 -0.17 -5.53 -14.39
CA VAL A 73 -1.58 -5.75 -14.00
C VAL A 73 -2.25 -4.44 -13.59
N GLY A 74 -3.58 -4.49 -13.44
CA GLY A 74 -4.37 -3.33 -13.02
C GLY A 74 -4.10 -2.91 -11.57
N PHE A 75 -4.38 -1.64 -11.26
CA PHE A 75 -4.34 -1.10 -9.91
C PHE A 75 -5.73 -0.62 -9.48
N VAL A 76 -6.15 -0.97 -8.27
CA VAL A 76 -7.44 -0.59 -7.69
C VAL A 76 -7.24 0.19 -6.39
N PRO A 77 -7.75 1.43 -6.30
CA PRO A 77 -7.65 2.22 -5.08
C PRO A 77 -8.76 1.86 -4.09
N VAL A 78 -8.37 1.65 -2.83
CA VAL A 78 -9.24 1.63 -1.66
C VAL A 78 -9.02 2.91 -0.86
N ARG A 79 -10.11 3.62 -0.54
CA ARG A 79 -10.04 4.96 0.06
C ARG A 79 -10.97 5.11 1.25
N LYS A 80 -10.73 6.09 2.10
CA LYS A 80 -11.67 6.53 3.12
C LYS A 80 -12.97 7.05 2.49
N PRO A 81 -14.05 7.14 3.27
CA PRO A 81 -15.33 7.54 2.75
C PRO A 81 -15.31 8.87 2.00
N LYS A 82 -16.15 8.96 0.96
CA LYS A 82 -16.41 10.18 0.16
C LYS A 82 -15.25 10.58 -0.78
N LYS A 83 -14.28 9.68 -1.02
CA LYS A 83 -13.16 9.93 -1.95
C LYS A 83 -13.33 9.26 -3.32
N LEU A 84 -14.18 8.25 -3.41
CA LEU A 84 -14.48 7.52 -4.64
C LEU A 84 -15.79 8.03 -5.27
N PRO A 85 -15.81 8.39 -6.56
CA PRO A 85 -16.95 9.07 -7.19
C PRO A 85 -18.07 8.14 -7.68
N SER A 86 -17.81 6.85 -7.90
CA SER A 86 -18.79 5.89 -8.44
C SER A 86 -19.44 5.05 -7.34
N GLU A 87 -20.33 4.12 -7.74
CA GLU A 87 -20.89 3.12 -6.84
C GLU A 87 -19.80 2.35 -6.10
N LYS A 88 -20.02 2.16 -4.80
CA LYS A 88 -19.01 1.63 -3.88
C LYS A 88 -19.60 0.65 -2.88
N VAL A 89 -18.75 -0.23 -2.37
CA VAL A 89 -18.99 -0.97 -1.12
C VAL A 89 -18.09 -0.41 -0.02
N SER A 90 -18.53 -0.51 1.22
CA SER A 90 -17.82 0.01 2.39
C SER A 90 -17.64 -1.10 3.44
N VAL A 91 -16.49 -1.11 4.09
CA VAL A 91 -16.19 -1.95 5.26
C VAL A 91 -15.75 -1.04 6.40
N THR A 92 -16.38 -1.22 7.57
CA THR A 92 -16.03 -0.50 8.81
C THR A 92 -15.19 -1.42 9.69
N TYR A 93 -14.18 -0.84 10.35
CA TYR A 93 -13.28 -1.54 11.26
C TYR A 93 -13.02 -0.70 12.51
N ASP A 94 -12.82 -1.39 13.63
CA ASP A 94 -12.55 -0.75 14.91
C ASP A 94 -11.09 -0.31 15.02
N LEU A 95 -10.89 0.82 15.69
CA LEU A 95 -9.59 1.36 16.09
C LEU A 95 -9.46 1.28 17.62
N GLU A 96 -8.26 1.53 18.14
CA GLU A 96 -8.01 1.66 19.60
C GLU A 96 -8.98 2.67 20.25
N TYR A 97 -9.34 3.73 19.51
CA TYR A 97 -10.33 4.73 19.90
C TYR A 97 -11.23 5.09 18.71
N GLY A 98 -12.37 4.41 18.59
CA GLY A 98 -13.40 4.69 17.58
C GLY A 98 -13.43 3.64 16.46
N ALA A 99 -14.01 4.02 15.32
CA ALA A 99 -14.08 3.20 14.12
C ALA A 99 -13.76 4.06 12.88
N ASP A 100 -13.23 3.44 11.85
CA ASP A 100 -13.02 4.05 10.54
C ASP A 100 -13.55 3.11 9.45
N SER A 101 -13.67 3.60 8.22
CA SER A 101 -14.20 2.82 7.11
C SER A 101 -13.30 2.93 5.88
N LEU A 102 -13.37 1.93 5.02
CA LEU A 102 -12.73 1.91 3.71
C LEU A 102 -13.77 1.58 2.64
N GLU A 103 -13.68 2.28 1.51
CA GLU A 103 -14.52 2.16 0.34
C GLU A 103 -13.69 1.69 -0.87
N ILE A 104 -14.32 0.87 -1.71
CA ILE A 104 -13.83 0.43 -3.03
C ILE A 104 -14.99 0.50 -4.02
N HIS A 105 -14.72 0.82 -5.29
CA HIS A 105 -15.80 0.80 -6.29
C HIS A 105 -16.33 -0.63 -6.47
N LYS A 106 -17.65 -0.77 -6.67
CA LYS A 106 -18.30 -2.08 -6.80
C LYS A 106 -17.81 -2.89 -8.00
N ASP A 107 -17.41 -2.20 -9.06
CA ASP A 107 -16.95 -2.76 -10.33
C ASP A 107 -15.43 -2.96 -10.38
N ALA A 108 -14.71 -2.63 -9.30
CA ALA A 108 -13.25 -2.63 -9.31
C ALA A 108 -12.63 -4.04 -9.34
N ILE A 109 -13.37 -5.05 -8.87
CA ILE A 109 -12.92 -6.44 -8.82
C ILE A 109 -13.93 -7.32 -9.55
N GLN A 110 -13.45 -8.09 -10.52
CA GLN A 110 -14.27 -9.00 -11.31
C GLN A 110 -14.28 -10.41 -10.69
N PRO A 111 -15.39 -11.17 -10.83
CA PRO A 111 -15.43 -12.56 -10.41
C PRO A 111 -14.26 -13.37 -11.00
N GLY A 112 -13.53 -14.07 -10.14
CA GLY A 112 -12.40 -14.92 -10.53
C GLY A 112 -11.02 -14.28 -10.41
N GLN A 113 -10.92 -12.95 -10.26
CA GLN A 113 -9.63 -12.29 -10.00
C GLN A 113 -9.04 -12.73 -8.65
N ARG A 114 -7.72 -12.92 -8.62
CA ARG A 114 -6.95 -13.35 -7.44
C ARG A 114 -5.72 -12.48 -7.15
#